data_AF-A0A842KTS1-F1
#
_entry.id   AF-A0A842KTS1-F1
#
_cell.length_a   1.000
_cell.length_b   1.000
_cell.length_c   1.000
_cell.angle_alpha   90.00
_cell.angle_beta   90.00
_cell.angle_gamma   90.00
#
_symmetry.space_group_name_H-M   'P 1'
#
loop_
_entity.id
_entity.type
_entity.pdbx_description
1 polymer ?
#
loop_
_entity_poly.entity_id
_entity_poly.type
_entity_poly.pdbx_seq_one_letter_code
_entity_poly.pdbx_strand_id
1 'polypeptide(L)' 'MLYIIGLGLYDENDISIKGMKTLKECDRIFAEFYTAKLK' A
#
# COMPACT_ATOMS: atom_id res chain seq x y z
N MET A 1 -5.12 -14.87 0.35
CA MET A 1 -4.76 -14.42 -1.01
C MET A 1 -3.59 -13.46 -0.89
N LEU A 2 -2.65 -13.47 -1.83
CA LEU A 2 -1.56 -12.48 -1.86
C LEU A 2 -1.93 -11.33 -2.78
N TYR A 3 -1.88 -10.10 -2.26
CA TYR A 3 -2.09 -8.87 -3.04
C TYR A 3 -0.80 -8.06 -3.07
N ILE A 4 -0.39 -7.62 -4.26
CA ILE A 4 0.66 -6.60 -4.42
C ILE A 4 -0.06 -5.28 -4.67
N ILE A 5 0.05 -4.36 -3.74
CA ILE A 5 -0.65 -3.07 -3.75
C ILE A 5 0.41 -1.97 -3.80
N GLY A 6 0.35 -1.13 -4.83
CA GLY A 6 1.21 0.06 -4.90
C GLY A 6 0.74 1.11 -3.89
N LEU A 7 1.69 1.69 -3.13
CA LEU A 7 1.41 2.71 -2.11
C LEU A 7 1.21 4.10 -2.68
N GLY A 8 1.63 4.35 -3.92
CA GLY A 8 1.61 5.68 -4.52
C GLY A 8 3.01 6.28 -4.64
N LEU A 9 3.09 7.60 -4.83
CA LEU A 9 4.35 8.29 -5.12
C LEU A 9 4.82 9.20 -3.99
N TYR A 10 3.92 9.76 -3.21
CA TYR A 10 4.24 10.82 -2.27
C TYR A 10 3.68 10.57 -0.87
N ASP A 11 2.36 10.49 -0.73
CA ASP A 11 1.70 10.34 0.58
C ASP A 11 0.64 9.24 0.58
N GLU A 12 0.07 8.98 1.76
CA GLU A 12 -0.89 7.89 1.96
C GLU A 12 -2.19 8.03 1.16
N ASN A 13 -2.49 9.21 0.63
CA ASN A 13 -3.69 9.46 -0.19
C ASN A 13 -3.50 9.02 -1.63
N ASP A 14 -2.26 8.75 -2.06
CA ASP A 14 -1.96 8.25 -3.40
C ASP A 14 -2.34 6.77 -3.57
N ILE A 15 -2.58 6.04 -2.47
CA ILE A 15 -3.07 4.67 -2.54
C ILE A 15 -4.47 4.63 -3.16
N SER A 16 -4.70 3.69 -4.06
CA SER A 16 -6.03 3.53 -4.65
C SER A 16 -7.09 3.17 -3.59
N ILE A 17 -8.33 3.66 -3.78
CA ILE A 17 -9.48 3.29 -2.93
C ILE A 17 -9.66 1.76 -2.88
N LYS A 18 -9.40 1.06 -3.99
CA LYS A 18 -9.44 -0.41 -4.05
C LYS A 18 -8.37 -1.02 -3.14
N GLY A 19 -7.14 -0.55 -3.22
CA GLY A 19 -6.04 -0.99 -2.35
C GLY A 19 -6.38 -0.81 -0.87
N MET A 20 -6.89 0.37 -0.50
CA MET A 20 -7.30 0.67 0.88
C MET A 20 -8.43 -0.25 1.38
N LYS A 21 -9.41 -0.56 0.53
CA LYS A 21 -10.47 -1.53 0.88
C LYS A 21 -9.91 -2.94 1.06
N THR A 22 -9.06 -3.40 0.15
CA THR A 22 -8.43 -4.72 0.24
C THR A 22 -7.59 -4.87 1.52
N LEU A 23 -6.83 -3.84 1.90
CA LEU A 23 -6.02 -3.87 3.13
C LEU A 23 -6.86 -4.09 4.38
N LYS A 24 -8.07 -3.51 4.46
CA LYS A 24 -8.99 -3.66 5.60
C LYS A 24 -9.53 -5.07 5.78
N GLU A 25 -9.47 -5.90 4.74
CA GLU A 25 -9.97 -7.28 4.75
C GLU A 25 -8.84 -8.31 4.96
N CYS A 26 -7.58 -7.88 4.99
CA CYS A 26 -6.43 -8.79 5.11
C CYS A 26 -6.09 -9.11 6.56
N ASP A 27 -5.85 -10.38 6.88
CA ASP A 27 -5.43 -10.82 8.22
C ASP A 27 -4.03 -10.31 8.61
N ARG A 28 -3.16 -10.11 7.60
CA ARG A 28 -1.78 -9.65 7.77
C ARG A 28 -1.38 -8.73 6.63
N ILE A 29 -0.63 -7.69 6.97
CA ILE A 29 -0.14 -6.66 6.03
C ILE A 29 1.38 -6.58 6.18
N PHE A 30 2.08 -6.51 5.05
CA PHE A 30 3.51 -6.27 4.97
C PHE A 30 3.74 -5.08 4.04
N ALA A 31 4.76 -4.27 4.32
CA ALA A 31 5.11 -3.09 3.52
C ALA A 31 6.62 -3.02 3.31
N GLU A 32 7.02 -2.46 2.18
CA GLU A 32 8.41 -2.15 1.86
C GLU A 32 8.55 -0.64 1.66
N PHE A 33 9.67 -0.08 2.13
CA PHE A 33 9.99 1.35 2.02
C PHE A 33 11.44 1.57 1.56
N TYR A 34 12.03 0.58 0.86
CA TYR A 34 13.42 0.65 0.44
C TYR A 34 13.58 1.18 -0.99
N THR A 35 12.51 1.14 -1.79
CA THR A 35 12.53 1.57 -3.20
C THR A 35 12.31 3.08 -3.38
N ALA A 36 11.50 3.71 -2.53
CA ALA A 36 11.18 5.13 -2.59
C ALA A 36 11.73 5.88 -1.37
N LYS A 37 12.75 6.73 -1.57
CA LYS A 37 13.13 7.75 -0.59
C LYS A 37 12.17 8.93 -0.72
N LEU A 38 11.04 8.85 -0.03
CA LEU A 38 10.19 10.01 0.22
C LEU A 38 11.00 10.97 1.10
N LYS A 39 11.26 12.18 0.57
CA LYS A 39 11.96 13.25 1.30
C LYS A 39 10.96 14.07 2.09
#